data_AF-A0A4Y9MLM7-F1
#
_entry.id   AF-A0A4Y9MLM7-F1
#
_cell.length_a   1.000
_cell.length_b   1.000
_cell.length_c   1.000
_cell.angle_alpha   90.00
_cell.angle_beta   90.00
_cell.angle_gamma   90.00
#
_symmetry.space_group_name_H-M   'P 1'
#
loop_
_entity.id
_entity.type
_entity.pdbx_description
1 polymer ?
#
loop_
_entity_poly.entity_id
_entity_poly.type
_entity_poly.pdbx_seq_one_letter_code
_entity_poly.pdbx_strand_id
1 'polypeptide(L)'
;MARVKRAVNAQKKRRTVLTASKGYRGQRSRLYRKAKEQQLHSLNYAYRDRRARKGEFRKLWISRINAAARANDITYNRLIQGLKAAGVEVDRKNLSEIAISDPAAFTALVEVAKAALPEDVNAPSGEAA
;
A
#
# COMPACT_ATOMS: atom_id res chain seq x y z
N MET A 1 -29.30 -25.50 -44.69
CA MET A 1 -28.44 -24.83 -43.68
C MET A 1 -27.03 -25.41 -43.75
N ALA A 2 -25.98 -24.59 -43.74
CA ALA A 2 -24.59 -25.05 -43.83
C ALA A 2 -24.04 -25.49 -42.46
N ARG A 3 -23.34 -26.64 -42.40
CA ARG A 3 -22.73 -27.16 -41.18
C ARG A 3 -21.36 -26.51 -40.92
N VAL A 4 -21.23 -25.74 -39.84
CA VAL A 4 -19.97 -25.08 -39.44
C VAL A 4 -19.29 -25.83 -38.28
N LYS A 5 -17.99 -26.17 -38.44
CA LYS A 5 -17.20 -26.84 -37.39
C LYS A 5 -16.71 -25.83 -36.34
N ARG A 6 -16.89 -26.14 -35.05
CA ARG A 6 -16.57 -25.24 -33.91
C ARG A 6 -15.15 -25.32 -33.34
N ALA A 7 -14.29 -26.21 -33.86
CA ALA A 7 -13.02 -26.57 -33.22
C ALA A 7 -12.04 -25.39 -33.10
N VAL A 8 -11.82 -24.64 -34.19
CA VAL A 8 -10.87 -23.52 -34.24
C VAL A 8 -11.25 -22.44 -33.22
N ASN A 9 -12.52 -22.05 -33.19
CA ASN A 9 -12.99 -21.01 -32.25
C ASN A 9 -12.88 -21.46 -30.78
N ALA A 10 -13.15 -22.74 -30.49
CA ALA A 10 -13.00 -23.29 -29.15
C ALA A 10 -11.53 -23.37 -28.68
N GLN A 11 -10.58 -23.63 -29.59
CA GLN A 11 -9.16 -23.71 -29.26
C GLN A 11 -8.55 -22.35 -28.88
N LYS A 12 -9.01 -21.25 -29.51
CA LYS A 12 -8.53 -19.89 -29.20
C LYS A 12 -8.62 -19.55 -27.71
N LYS A 13 -9.81 -19.68 -27.10
CA LYS A 13 -10.02 -19.41 -25.66
C LYS A 13 -9.27 -20.36 -24.74
N ARG A 14 -9.09 -21.63 -25.15
CA ARG A 14 -8.34 -22.62 -24.35
C ARG A 14 -6.87 -22.24 -24.25
N ARG A 15 -6.26 -21.84 -25.36
CA ARG A 15 -4.86 -21.39 -25.40
C ARG A 15 -4.65 -20.16 -24.50
N THR A 16 -5.52 -19.15 -24.58
CA THR A 16 -5.41 -17.94 -23.75
C THR A 16 -5.45 -18.25 -22.25
N VAL A 17 -6.41 -19.06 -21.81
CA VAL A 17 -6.57 -19.44 -20.38
C VAL A 17 -5.39 -20.27 -19.88
N LEU A 18 -4.93 -21.25 -20.65
CA LEU A 18 -3.80 -22.10 -20.24
C LEU A 18 -2.47 -21.33 -20.25
N THR A 19 -2.28 -20.37 -21.15
CA THR A 19 -1.11 -19.49 -21.14
C THR A 19 -1.09 -18.60 -19.89
N ALA A 20 -2.24 -18.02 -19.52
CA ALA A 20 -2.35 -17.16 -18.34
C ALA A 20 -2.28 -17.92 -16.98
N SER A 21 -2.46 -19.24 -17.00
CA SER A 21 -2.42 -20.10 -15.80
C SER A 21 -1.14 -20.92 -15.66
N LYS A 22 -0.12 -20.65 -16.49
CA LYS A 22 1.21 -21.24 -16.34
C LYS A 22 1.77 -20.90 -14.95
N GLY A 23 2.33 -21.89 -14.26
CA GLY A 23 2.85 -21.77 -12.90
C GLY A 23 1.85 -22.16 -11.80
N TYR A 24 0.56 -22.36 -12.12
CA TYR A 24 -0.37 -22.93 -11.15
C TYR A 24 -0.04 -24.39 -10.81
N ARG A 25 -0.33 -24.82 -9.58
CA ARG A 25 -0.01 -26.17 -9.13
C ARG A 25 -1.06 -27.20 -9.58
N GLY A 26 -0.62 -28.37 -10.02
CA GLY A 26 -1.47 -29.53 -10.29
C GLY A 26 -2.41 -29.37 -11.50
N GLN A 27 -3.70 -29.68 -11.32
CA GLN A 27 -4.70 -29.64 -12.39
C GLN A 27 -4.99 -28.22 -12.90
N ARG A 28 -4.75 -27.19 -12.08
CA ARG A 28 -5.03 -25.79 -12.37
C ARG A 28 -4.15 -25.20 -13.47
N SER A 29 -3.01 -25.84 -13.78
CA SER A 29 -2.13 -25.46 -14.90
C SER A 29 -2.30 -26.34 -16.15
N ARG A 30 -3.10 -27.42 -16.09
CA ARG A 30 -3.20 -28.41 -17.17
C ARG A 30 -4.61 -28.47 -17.79
N LEU A 31 -5.65 -28.45 -16.97
CA LEU A 31 -7.03 -28.67 -17.41
C LEU A 31 -7.75 -27.33 -17.60
N TYR A 32 -8.25 -27.05 -18.81
CA TYR A 32 -8.91 -25.78 -19.15
C TYR A 32 -10.05 -25.40 -18.17
N ARG A 33 -10.87 -26.37 -17.74
CA ARG A 33 -11.98 -26.10 -16.81
C ARG A 33 -11.47 -25.61 -15.46
N LYS A 34 -10.48 -26.30 -14.89
CA LYS A 34 -9.86 -25.96 -13.61
C LYS A 34 -9.02 -24.69 -13.67
N ALA A 35 -8.33 -24.47 -14.78
CA ALA A 35 -7.61 -23.23 -15.04
C ALA A 35 -8.56 -22.03 -15.12
N LYS A 36 -9.70 -22.17 -15.81
CA LYS A 36 -10.71 -21.10 -15.92
C LYS A 36 -11.29 -20.73 -14.56
N GLU A 37 -11.65 -21.71 -13.74
CA GLU A 37 -12.11 -21.51 -12.35
C GLU A 37 -11.07 -20.72 -11.55
N GLN A 38 -9.81 -21.18 -11.55
CA GLN A 38 -8.74 -20.52 -10.81
C GLN A 38 -8.44 -19.11 -11.32
N GLN A 39 -8.53 -18.87 -12.63
CA GLN A 39 -8.25 -17.57 -13.22
C GLN A 39 -9.28 -16.53 -12.79
N LEU A 40 -10.56 -16.89 -12.66
CA LEU A 40 -11.60 -16.00 -12.13
C LEU A 40 -11.27 -15.57 -10.70
N HIS A 41 -10.90 -16.52 -9.82
CA HIS A 41 -10.46 -16.20 -8.46
C HIS A 41 -9.22 -15.31 -8.45
N SER A 42 -8.23 -15.63 -9.28
CA SER A 42 -6.96 -14.90 -9.31
C SER A 42 -7.14 -13.45 -9.77
N LEU A 43 -8.01 -13.20 -10.75
CA LEU A 43 -8.33 -11.85 -11.20
C LEU A 43 -9.11 -11.06 -10.15
N ASN A 44 -10.04 -11.71 -9.43
CA ASN A 44 -10.78 -11.09 -8.33
C ASN A 44 -9.84 -10.72 -7.16
N TYR A 45 -8.93 -11.61 -6.78
CA TYR A 45 -7.91 -11.33 -5.78
C TYR A 45 -6.99 -10.19 -6.24
N ALA A 46 -6.48 -10.23 -7.47
CA ALA A 46 -5.65 -9.17 -8.00
C ALA A 46 -6.36 -7.80 -7.99
N TYR A 47 -7.66 -7.75 -8.30
CA TYR A 47 -8.44 -6.52 -8.23
C TYR A 47 -8.56 -5.99 -6.80
N ARG A 48 -8.97 -6.85 -5.85
CA ARG A 48 -9.07 -6.51 -4.44
C ARG A 48 -7.71 -6.03 -3.88
N ASP A 49 -6.66 -6.78 -4.16
CA ASP A 49 -5.34 -6.56 -3.58
C ASP A 49 -4.67 -5.30 -4.14
N ARG A 50 -4.97 -4.89 -5.38
CA ARG A 50 -4.55 -3.56 -5.88
C ARG A 50 -5.12 -2.41 -5.05
N ARG A 51 -6.34 -2.55 -4.52
CA ARG A 51 -6.94 -1.56 -3.62
C ARG A 51 -6.35 -1.66 -2.21
N ALA A 52 -6.18 -2.88 -1.69
CA ALA A 52 -5.63 -3.13 -0.36
C ALA A 52 -4.15 -2.70 -0.22
N ARG A 53 -3.34 -2.89 -1.26
CA ARG A 53 -1.91 -2.54 -1.31
C ARG A 53 -1.63 -1.09 -0.90
N LYS A 54 -2.52 -0.15 -1.23
CA LYS A 54 -2.39 1.25 -0.82
C LYS A 54 -2.40 1.40 0.71
N GLY A 55 -3.27 0.65 1.39
CA GLY A 55 -3.34 0.59 2.85
C GLY A 55 -2.18 -0.20 3.46
N GLU A 56 -1.76 -1.31 2.85
CA GLU A 56 -0.64 -2.12 3.31
C GLU A 56 0.68 -1.33 3.34
N PHE A 57 0.99 -0.60 2.26
CA PHE A 57 2.18 0.27 2.24
C PHE A 57 2.07 1.42 3.21
N ARG A 58 0.90 2.07 3.31
CA ARG A 58 0.69 3.15 4.30
C ARG A 58 0.90 2.64 5.72
N LYS A 59 0.41 1.43 6.05
CA LYS A 59 0.63 0.79 7.35
C LYS A 59 2.11 0.58 7.61
N LEU A 60 2.85 0.05 6.62
CA LEU A 60 4.30 -0.16 6.73
C LEU A 60 5.05 1.16 6.96
N TRP A 61 4.75 2.21 6.19
CA TRP A 61 5.38 3.52 6.34
C TRP A 61 5.13 4.11 7.73
N ILE A 62 3.90 4.02 8.24
CA ILE A 62 3.58 4.49 9.60
C ILE A 62 4.38 3.72 10.65
N SER A 63 4.49 2.39 10.53
CA SER A 63 5.28 1.58 11.46
C SER A 63 6.75 1.99 11.47
N ARG A 64 7.34 2.24 10.29
CA ARG A 64 8.74 2.71 10.16
C ARG A 64 8.94 4.09 10.77
N ILE A 65 8.07 5.05 10.43
CA ILE A 65 8.13 6.41 10.98
C ILE A 65 7.95 6.38 12.50
N ASN A 66 7.02 5.57 13.02
CA ASN A 66 6.80 5.50 14.47
C ASN A 66 8.02 4.95 15.23
N ALA A 67 8.73 3.98 14.65
CA ALA A 67 9.98 3.50 15.25
C ALA A 67 11.05 4.60 15.26
N ALA A 68 11.26 5.29 14.14
CA ALA A 68 12.22 6.39 14.04
C ALA A 68 11.86 7.61 14.92
N ALA A 69 10.57 7.93 15.01
CA ALA A 69 10.06 9.00 15.87
C ALA A 69 10.33 8.71 17.36
N ARG A 70 10.08 7.47 17.79
CA ARG A 70 10.36 7.05 19.18
C ARG A 70 11.84 7.05 19.51
N ALA A 71 12.72 6.76 18.54
CA ALA A 71 14.16 6.92 18.73
C ALA A 71 14.59 8.38 18.93
N ASN A 72 13.74 9.35 18.56
CA ASN A 72 13.93 10.79 18.76
C ASN A 72 12.99 11.37 19.84
N ASP A 73 12.49 10.51 20.73
CA ASP A 73 11.64 10.85 21.88
C ASP A 73 10.33 11.60 21.54
N ILE A 74 9.76 11.34 20.37
CA ILE A 74 8.43 11.85 20.00
C ILE A 74 7.50 10.73 19.53
N THR A 75 6.22 10.81 19.88
CA THR A 75 5.21 9.87 19.37
C THR A 75 4.77 10.24 17.96
N TYR A 76 4.44 9.24 17.14
CA TYR A 76 4.02 9.45 15.75
C TYR A 76 2.84 10.44 15.59
N ASN A 77 1.86 10.42 16.48
CA ASN A 77 0.71 11.34 16.41
C ASN A 77 1.14 12.81 16.58
N ARG A 78 2.03 13.09 17.54
CA ARG A 78 2.55 14.45 17.81
C ARG A 78 3.50 14.89 16.70
N LEU A 79 4.33 14.00 16.16
CA LEU A 79 5.15 14.30 14.98
C LEU A 79 4.30 14.78 13.80
N ILE A 80 3.23 14.05 13.46
CA ILE A 80 2.34 14.43 12.35
C ILE A 80 1.58 15.73 12.64
N GLN A 81 1.19 15.97 13.90
CA GLN A 81 0.58 17.23 14.32
C GLN A 81 1.55 18.41 14.10
N GLY A 82 2.79 18.29 14.58
CA GLY A 82 3.82 19.31 14.45
C GLY A 82 4.19 19.59 13.00
N LEU A 83 4.39 18.55 12.17
CA LEU A 83 4.67 18.73 10.75
C LEU A 83 3.54 19.46 10.01
N LYS A 84 2.28 19.18 10.37
CA LYS A 84 1.13 19.90 9.80
C LYS A 84 1.10 21.36 10.26
N ALA A 85 1.38 21.63 11.53
CA ALA A 85 1.43 23.00 12.08
C ALA A 85 2.57 23.81 11.46
N ALA A 86 3.72 23.18 11.18
CA ALA A 86 4.86 23.77 10.49
C ALA A 86 4.66 23.96 8.98
N GLY A 87 3.52 23.55 8.40
CA GLY A 87 3.26 23.66 6.96
C GLY A 87 4.07 22.69 6.08
N VAL A 88 4.63 21.62 6.65
CA VAL A 88 5.47 20.65 5.93
C VAL A 88 4.60 19.60 5.25
N GLU A 89 4.46 19.67 3.93
CA GLU A 89 3.58 18.80 3.12
C GLU A 89 4.24 17.49 2.63
N VAL A 90 5.12 16.88 3.44
CA VAL A 90 5.80 15.63 3.04
C VAL A 90 4.89 14.42 3.25
N ASP A 91 4.79 13.57 2.23
CA ASP A 91 4.02 12.33 2.33
C ASP A 91 4.70 11.28 3.22
N ARG A 92 3.94 10.28 3.67
CA ARG A 92 4.46 9.23 4.55
C ARG A 92 5.45 8.30 3.87
N LYS A 93 5.37 8.18 2.55
CA LYS A 93 6.30 7.37 1.77
C LYS A 93 7.70 7.97 1.88
N ASN A 94 7.83 9.25 1.56
CA ASN A 94 9.10 9.97 1.61
C ASN A 94 9.59 10.12 3.05
N LEU A 95 8.73 10.43 4.02
CA LEU A 95 9.13 10.46 5.44
C LEU A 95 9.69 9.11 5.91
N SER A 96 9.09 7.99 5.49
CA SER A 96 9.59 6.66 5.85
C SER A 96 10.90 6.31 5.15
N GLU A 97 11.16 6.86 3.97
CA GLU A 97 12.40 6.67 3.23
C GLU A 97 13.53 7.47 3.88
N ILE A 98 13.30 8.76 4.17
CA ILE A 98 14.26 9.63 4.85
C ILE A 98 14.64 9.02 6.21
N ALA A 99 13.66 8.49 6.96
CA ALA A 99 13.93 7.81 8.23
C ALA A 99 14.90 6.61 8.12
N ILE A 100 15.02 5.98 6.94
CA ILE A 100 15.91 4.85 6.69
C ILE A 100 17.23 5.31 6.06
N SER A 101 17.17 6.15 5.03
CA SER A 101 18.33 6.53 4.23
C SER A 101 19.15 7.64 4.86
N ASP A 102 18.52 8.59 5.54
CA ASP A 102 19.17 9.72 6.19
C ASP A 102 18.50 10.03 7.56
N PRO A 103 18.90 9.32 8.62
CA PRO A 103 18.38 9.56 9.96
C PRO A 103 18.67 10.97 10.49
N ALA A 104 19.75 11.63 10.03
CA ALA A 104 20.09 12.98 10.48
C ALA A 104 19.09 14.00 9.93
N ALA A 105 18.74 13.92 8.64
CA ALA A 105 17.67 14.74 8.06
C ALA A 105 16.31 14.46 8.72
N PHE A 106 16.00 13.20 9.05
CA PHE A 106 14.78 12.88 9.80
C PHE A 106 14.74 13.55 11.17
N THR A 107 15.88 13.58 11.88
CA THR A 107 16.00 14.23 13.19
C THR A 107 15.76 15.74 13.08
N ALA A 108 16.29 16.39 12.06
CA ALA A 108 16.02 17.81 11.80
C ALA A 108 14.52 18.09 11.58
N LEU A 109 13.81 17.21 10.86
CA LEU A 109 12.35 17.32 10.68
C LEU A 109 11.59 17.11 12.00
N VAL A 110 12.08 16.23 12.87
CA VAL A 110 11.50 16.03 14.20
C VAL A 110 11.64 17.31 15.04
N GLU A 111 12.79 17.98 15.01
CA GLU A 111 13.00 19.22 15.74
C GLU A 111 12.12 20.36 15.22
N VAL A 112 11.98 20.50 13.89
CA VAL A 112 11.00 21.43 13.30
C VAL A 112 9.58 21.13 13.78
N ALA A 113 9.20 19.84 13.82
CA ALA A 113 7.88 19.44 14.30
C ALA A 113 7.69 19.74 15.79
N LYS A 114 8.71 19.53 16.63
CA LYS A 114 8.67 19.86 18.06
C LYS A 114 8.51 21.36 18.29
N ALA A 115 9.24 22.19 17.53
CA ALA A 115 9.17 23.65 17.64
C ALA A 115 7.79 24.21 17.23
N ALA A 116 7.08 23.52 16.33
CA ALA A 116 5.75 23.93 15.87
C ALA A 116 4.59 23.35 16.70
N LEU A 117 4.86 22.55 17.74
CA LEU A 117 3.81 22.05 18.64
C LEU A 117 3.34 23.15 19.61
N PRO A 118 2.07 23.11 20.04
CA PRO A 118 1.60 23.94 21.14
C PRO A 118 2.40 23.66 22.43
N GLU A 119 2.59 24.68 23.26
CA GLU A 119 3.28 24.56 24.56
C GLU A 119 2.62 23.52 25.46
N ASP A 120 1.28 23.55 25.56
CA ASP A 120 0.49 22.50 26.20
C ASP A 120 -0.31 21.71 25.14
N VAL A 121 0.12 20.47 24.94
CA VAL A 121 -0.47 19.53 23.99
C VAL A 121 -1.79 18.91 24.46
N ASN A 122 -2.17 19.12 25.72
CA ASN A 122 -3.39 18.63 26.36
C ASN A 122 -4.40 19.75 26.69
N ALA A 123 -4.03 21.01 26.43
CA ALA A 123 -4.92 22.15 26.65
C ALA A 123 -6.21 22.02 25.82
N PRO A 124 -7.36 22.52 26.33
CA PRO A 124 -8.57 22.62 25.53
C PRO A 124 -8.31 23.56 24.35
N SER A 125 -8.45 23.05 23.13
CA SER A 125 -8.24 23.82 21.89
C SER A 125 -9.33 24.87 21.62
N GLY A 126 -10.05 25.30 22.65
CA GLY A 126 -11.31 26.03 22.61
C GLY A 126 -11.42 27.22 23.56
N GLU A 127 -10.30 27.81 24.00
CA GLU A 127 -10.29 29.19 24.53
C GLU A 127 -9.46 30.08 23.60
N ALA A 128 -10.08 30.43 22.47
CA ALA A 128 -9.70 31.56 21.65
C ALA A 128 -11.00 32.19 21.15
N ALA A 129 -11.32 33.36 21.71
CA ALA A 129 -12.28 34.40 21.30
C ALA A 129 -13.51 33.99 20.47
#